data_AF-M5UL81-F1
#
_entry.id   AF-M5UL81-F1
#
_cell.length_a   1.000
_cell.length_b   1.000
_cell.length_c   1.000
_cell.angle_alpha   90.00
_cell.angle_beta   90.00
_cell.angle_gamma   90.00
#
_symmetry.space_group_name_H-M   'P 1'
#
loop_
_entity.id
_entity.type
_entity.pdbx_description
1 polymer ?
#
loop_
_entity_poly.entity_id
_entity_poly.type
_entity_poly.pdbx_seq_one_letter_code
_entity_poly.pdbx_strand_id
1 'polypeptide(L)' 'MDFESGYCRGCFRTIDEIGNWSRYSDSEREDLFLKLKIRKEKTLFENPSKRNL' A
#
# COMPACT_ATOMS: atom_id res chain seq x y z
N MET A 1 -2.41 10.05 4.09
CA MET A 1 -2.45 9.61 2.68
C MET A 1 -1.41 10.39 1.89
N ASP A 2 -0.72 9.76 0.96
CA ASP A 2 0.14 10.39 -0.03
C ASP A 2 -0.71 10.73 -1.26
N PHE A 3 -0.87 12.02 -1.55
CA PHE A 3 -1.83 12.46 -2.57
C PHE A 3 -1.33 12.23 -4.01
N GLU A 4 -0.02 12.10 -4.20
CA GLU A 4 0.56 11.76 -5.51
C GLU A 4 0.35 10.29 -5.88
N SER A 5 0.67 9.37 -4.96
CA SER A 5 0.52 7.92 -5.22
C SER A 5 -0.88 7.38 -4.91
N GLY A 6 -1.70 8.10 -4.16
CA GLY A 6 -3.01 7.63 -3.70
C GLY A 6 -2.93 6.57 -2.59
N TYR A 7 -1.75 6.34 -2.00
CA TYR A 7 -1.54 5.32 -0.97
C TYR A 7 -1.29 5.90 0.42
N CYS A 8 -1.58 5.12 1.47
CA CYS A 8 -1.16 5.45 2.82
C CYS A 8 0.37 5.37 2.95
N ARG A 9 1.00 6.39 3.54
CA ARG A 9 2.47 6.46 3.69
C ARG A 9 3.09 5.37 4.57
N GLY A 10 2.29 4.69 5.41
CA GLY A 10 2.76 3.61 6.26
C GLY A 10 2.45 2.23 5.70
N CYS A 11 1.19 1.98 5.34
CA CYS A 11 0.73 0.65 4.94
C CYS A 11 0.58 0.45 3.43
N PHE A 12 0.81 1.47 2.61
CA PHE A 12 0.74 1.44 1.14
C PHE A 12 -0.61 0.98 0.55
N ARG A 13 -1.67 0.98 1.38
CA ARG A 13 -3.06 0.71 0.97
C ARG A 13 -3.75 1.99 0.51
N THR A 14 -4.75 1.85 -0.35
CA THR A 14 -5.72 2.91 -0.64
C THR A 14 -6.69 3.10 0.54
N ILE A 15 -7.47 4.18 0.53
CA ILE A 15 -8.49 4.40 1.56
C ILE A 15 -9.58 3.32 1.51
N ASP A 16 -9.96 2.88 0.32
CA ASP A 16 -10.97 1.83 0.12
C ASP A 16 -10.50 0.47 0.63
N GLU A 17 -9.23 0.13 0.40
CA GLU A 17 -8.62 -1.10 0.92
C GLU A 17 -8.55 -1.09 2.45
N ILE A 18 -8.35 0.08 3.07
CA ILE A 18 -8.38 0.23 4.53
C ILE A 18 -9.82 0.06 5.05
N GLY A 19 -10.78 0.74 4.44
CA GLY A 19 -12.19 0.70 4.86
C GLY A 19 -12.86 -0.67 4.68
N ASN A 20 -12.43 -1.43 3.68
CA ASN A 20 -12.98 -2.75 3.38
C ASN A 20 -12.19 -3.92 3.99
N TRP A 21 -11.12 -3.67 4.76
CA TRP A 21 -10.23 -4.71 5.26
C TRP A 21 -10.94 -5.87 5.99
N SER A 22 -11.93 -5.53 6.83
CA SER A 22 -12.71 -6.53 7.57
C SER A 22 -13.62 -7.38 6.69
N ARG A 23 -13.92 -6.93 5.46
CA ARG A 23 -14.79 -7.61 4.50
C ARG A 23 -14.04 -8.53 3.55
N TYR A 24 -12.72 -8.36 3.42
CA TYR A 24 -11.91 -9.22 2.57
C TYR A 24 -11.82 -10.64 3.13
N SER A 25 -11.97 -11.61 2.23
CA SER A 25 -11.58 -13.00 2.43
C SER A 25 -10.06 -13.13 2.61
N ASP A 26 -9.62 -14.27 3.12
CA ASP A 26 -8.19 -14.51 3.33
C ASP A 26 -7.41 -14.51 2.00
N SER A 27 -7.97 -15.04 0.92
CA SER A 27 -7.36 -14.96 -0.42
C SER A 27 -7.22 -13.53 -0.92
N GLU A 28 -8.23 -12.68 -0.72
CA GLU A 28 -8.14 -11.26 -1.11
C GLU A 28 -7.08 -10.52 -0.28
N ARG A 29 -6.92 -10.89 0.99
CA ARG A 29 -5.86 -10.32 1.86
C ARG A 29 -4.48 -10.75 1.38
N GLU A 30 -4.29 -12.02 1.02
CA GLU A 30 -3.03 -12.53 0.45
C GLU A 30 -2.67 -11.81 -0.85
N ASP A 31 -3.62 -11.69 -1.77
CA ASP A 31 -3.45 -10.95 -3.03
C ASP A 31 -3.10 -9.47 -2.76
N LEU A 32 -3.76 -8.85 -1.78
CA LEU A 32 -3.46 -7.49 -1.40
C LEU A 32 -2.02 -7.38 -0.86
N PHE A 33 -1.56 -8.30 -0.02
CA PHE A 33 -0.19 -8.29 0.49
C PHE A 33 0.85 -8.36 -0.63
N LEU A 34 0.61 -9.14 -1.68
CA LEU A 34 1.49 -9.17 -2.86
C LEU A 34 1.55 -7.81 -3.57
N LYS A 35 0.39 -7.16 -3.75
CA LYS A 35 0.32 -5.80 -4.31
C LYS A 35 1.06 -4.78 -3.45
N LEU A 36 0.94 -4.87 -2.11
CA LEU A 36 1.60 -3.95 -1.18
C LEU A 36 3.13 -4.02 -1.25
N LYS A 37 3.71 -5.23 -1.45
CA LYS A 37 5.16 -5.38 -1.65
C LYS A 37 5.65 -4.57 -2.85
N ILE A 38 4.96 -4.73 -3.99
CA ILE A 38 5.30 -4.03 -5.24
C ILE A 38 5.13 -2.52 -5.08
N ARG A 39 4.04 -2.07 -4.44
CA ARG A 39 3.81 -0.63 -4.19
C ARG A 39 4.89 -0.03 -3.31
N LYS A 40 5.26 -0.72 -2.22
CA LYS A 40 6.34 -0.28 -1.32
C LYS A 40 7.64 -0.12 -2.09
N GLU A 41 8.04 -1.13 -2.86
CA GLU A 41 9.24 -1.07 -3.69
C GLU A 41 9.20 0.14 -4.63
N LYS A 42 8.14 0.29 -5.44
CA LYS A 42 7.98 1.43 -6.34
C LYS A 42 8.09 2.78 -5.63
N THR A 43 7.37 2.97 -4.52
CA THR A 43 7.43 4.23 -3.76
C THR A 43 8.83 4.53 -3.24
N LEU A 44 9.59 3.52 -2.81
CA LEU A 44 10.96 3.69 -2.34
C LEU A 44 11.97 3.95 -3.47
N PHE A 45 11.73 3.41 -4.67
CA PHE A 45 12.59 3.64 -5.84
C PHE A 45 12.30 4.97 -6.52
N GLU A 46 11.04 5.32 -6.71
CA GLU A 46 10.61 6.57 -7.37
C GLU A 46 10.85 7.80 -6.50
N ASN A 47 10.95 7.62 -5.17
CA ASN A 47 11.19 8.72 -4.26
C ASN A 47 12.30 8.37 -3.23
N PRO A 48 13.59 8.59 -3.58
CA PRO A 48 14.73 8.19 -2.76
C PRO A 48 14.74 8.84 -1.36
N SER A 49 14.08 10.00 -1.23
CA SER A 49 13.90 10.71 0.04
C SER A 49 13.06 9.94 1.06
N LYS A 50 12.23 8.98 0.63
CA LYS A 50 11.36 8.16 1.48
C LYS A 50 11.98 6.80 1.86
N ARG A 51 13.25 6.56 1.51
CA ARG A 51 13.93 5.25 1.69
C ARG A 51 14.30 4.90 3.13
N ASN A 52 14.22 5.85 4.05
CA ASN A 52 14.57 5.70 5.48
C ASN A 52 13.36 5.85 6.42
N LEU A 53 12.12 5.73 5.91
CA LEU A 53 10.87 5.78 6.67
C LEU A 53 10.36 4.38 7.04
#